data_AF-A0A3Q2WE75-F1
#
_entry.id   AF-A0A3Q2WE75-F1
#
_cell.length_a   1.000
_cell.length_b   1.000
_cell.length_c   1.000
_cell.angle_alpha   90.00
_cell.angle_beta   90.00
_cell.angle_gamma   90.00
#
_symmetry.space_group_name_H-M   'P 1'
#
loop_
_entity.id
_entity.type
_entity.pdbx_description
1 polymer ?
#
loop_
_entity_poly.entity_id
_entity_poly.type
_entity_poly.pdbx_seq_one_letter_code
_entity_poly.pdbx_strand_id
1 'polypeptide(L)'
;SLITKIPPEKLNYTEESLQECCVHGFSRIPMERTCRERADRVLLVKKNPTCAEVFLRCCLEAERLRQKMIQEELQKGFGRSEIKLTL
;
A
#
# COMPACT_ATOMS: atom_id res chain seq x y z
N SER A 1 3.46 -4.86 -16.09
CA SER A 1 4.60 -5.31 -15.26
C SER A 1 4.68 -4.47 -14.00
N LEU A 2 5.23 -5.01 -12.91
CA LEU A 2 5.35 -4.45 -11.55
C LEU A 2 6.18 -3.15 -11.46
N ILE A 3 5.79 -2.13 -12.23
CA ILE A 3 6.38 -0.80 -12.33
C ILE A 3 5.50 0.06 -11.39
N THR A 4 5.66 0.01 -10.07
CA THR A 4 6.77 0.59 -9.33
C THR A 4 6.90 -0.12 -7.97
N LYS A 5 8.07 -0.68 -7.65
CA LYS A 5 8.37 -1.14 -6.27
C LYS A 5 8.60 0.03 -5.30
N ILE A 6 8.76 1.25 -5.83
CA ILE A 6 9.09 2.45 -5.07
C ILE A 6 7.85 3.35 -5.02
N PRO A 7 7.35 3.70 -3.83
CA PRO A 7 6.24 4.64 -3.67
C PRO A 7 6.64 6.03 -4.18
N PRO A 8 5.83 6.71 -5.01
CA PRO A 8 6.09 8.11 -5.36
C PRO A 8 6.08 9.00 -4.11
N GLU A 9 5.25 8.68 -3.12
CA GLU A 9 5.18 9.39 -1.83
C GLU A 9 6.47 9.27 -1.01
N LYS A 10 7.33 8.29 -1.30
CA LYS A 10 8.64 8.13 -0.64
C LYS A 10 9.48 9.39 -0.81
N LEU A 11 9.41 10.05 -1.97
CA LEU A 11 10.21 11.23 -2.29
C LEU A 11 9.80 12.47 -1.47
N ASN A 12 8.66 12.44 -0.79
CA ASN A 12 8.19 13.53 0.06
C ASN A 12 8.87 13.56 1.44
N TYR A 13 9.70 12.57 1.76
CA TYR A 13 10.37 12.47 3.06
C TYR A 13 11.88 12.60 2.88
N THR A 14 12.50 13.54 3.61
CA THR A 14 13.96 13.71 3.62
C THR A 14 14.66 12.63 4.43
N GLU A 15 14.07 12.26 5.57
CA GLU A 15 14.62 11.26 6.48
C GLU A 15 14.50 9.83 5.92
N GLU A 16 15.63 9.12 5.81
CA GLU A 16 15.67 7.74 5.29
C GLU A 16 14.75 6.81 6.10
N SER A 17 14.69 6.99 7.41
CA SER A 17 13.82 6.20 8.29
C SER A 17 12.33 6.37 7.95
N LEU A 18 11.89 7.56 7.54
CA LEU A 18 10.51 7.82 7.12
C LEU A 18 10.24 7.30 5.71
N GLN A 19 11.22 7.41 4.81
CA GLN A 19 11.16 6.78 3.50
C GLN A 19 10.95 5.27 3.61
N GLU A 20 11.66 4.60 4.51
CA GLU A 20 11.51 3.17 4.79
C GLU A 20 10.11 2.84 5.33
N CYS A 21 9.60 3.63 6.29
CA CYS A 21 8.22 3.48 6.80
C CYS A 21 7.18 3.57 5.67
N CYS A 22 7.38 4.48 4.71
CA CYS A 22 6.51 4.61 3.55
C CYS A 22 6.56 3.38 2.63
N VAL A 23 7.77 2.85 2.33
CA VAL A 23 7.95 1.63 1.53
C VAL A 23 7.23 0.44 2.16
N HIS A 24 7.32 0.28 3.48
CA HIS A 24 6.58 -0.76 4.20
C HIS A 24 5.06 -0.56 4.15
N GLY A 25 4.57 0.67 4.22
CA GLY A 25 3.15 1.00 4.07
C GLY A 25 2.60 0.55 2.71
N PHE A 26 3.38 0.81 1.65
CA PHE A 26 3.04 0.48 0.27
C PHE A 26 3.03 -1.02 -0.03
N SER A 27 3.80 -1.79 0.72
CA SER A 27 3.95 -3.23 0.56
C SER A 27 2.63 -3.97 0.78
N ARG A 28 2.31 -4.91 -0.11
CA ARG A 28 1.13 -5.78 0.02
C ARG A 28 1.44 -6.91 0.99
N ILE A 29 0.53 -7.16 1.94
CA ILE A 29 0.58 -8.33 2.81
C ILE A 29 -0.43 -9.37 2.34
N PRO A 30 -0.13 -10.68 2.46
CA PRO A 30 -1.05 -11.75 2.04
C PRO A 30 -2.34 -11.82 2.86
N MET A 31 -2.32 -11.36 4.12
CA MET A 31 -3.48 -11.35 5.01
C MET A 31 -4.23 -10.02 4.90
N GLU A 32 -5.56 -10.07 4.85
CA GLU A 32 -6.37 -8.86 4.85
C GLU A 32 -6.33 -8.19 6.22
N ARG A 33 -5.61 -7.06 6.28
CA ARG A 33 -5.65 -6.09 7.37
C ARG A 33 -5.78 -4.71 6.78
N THR A 34 -6.60 -3.89 7.40
CA THR A 34 -6.75 -2.49 7.04
C THR A 34 -5.43 -1.74 7.25
N CYS A 35 -5.22 -0.66 6.50
CA CYS A 35 -4.06 0.21 6.72
C CYS A 35 -3.95 0.71 8.17
N ARG A 36 -5.08 0.91 8.86
CA ARG A 36 -5.11 1.34 10.25
C ARG A 36 -4.57 0.28 11.21
N GLU A 37 -5.07 -0.95 11.15
CA GLU A 37 -4.55 -2.05 11.98
C GLU A 37 -3.05 -2.27 11.77
N ARG A 38 -2.59 -2.13 10.52
CA ARG A 38 -1.16 -2.23 10.19
C ARG A 38 -0.35 -1.08 10.79
N ALA A 39 -0.86 0.15 10.74
CA ALA A 39 -0.21 1.31 11.33
C ALA A 39 -0.16 1.23 12.87
N ASP A 40 -1.22 0.73 13.51
CA ASP A 40 -1.25 0.51 14.97
C ASP A 40 -0.15 -0.48 15.39
N ARG A 41 0.09 -1.52 14.59
CA ARG A 41 1.21 -2.45 14.82
C ARG A 41 2.57 -1.76 14.67
N VAL A 42 2.74 -0.86 13.71
CA VAL A 42 3.98 -0.08 13.55
C VAL A 42 4.21 0.81 14.77
N LEU A 43 3.16 1.49 15.26
CA LEU A 43 3.23 2.29 16.48
C LEU A 43 3.65 1.44 17.68
N LEU A 44 3.04 0.27 17.87
CA LEU A 44 3.34 -0.63 18.98
C LEU A 44 4.78 -1.15 18.95
N VAL A 45 5.26 -1.57 17.78
CA VAL A 45 6.58 -2.21 17.64
C VAL A 45 7.72 -1.19 17.59
N LYS A 46 7.59 -0.14 16.78
CA LYS A 46 8.65 0.86 16.60
C LYS A 46 8.62 1.98 17.65
N LYS A 47 7.52 2.12 18.40
CA LYS A 47 7.31 3.22 19.38
C LYS A 47 7.55 4.61 18.79
N ASN A 48 7.29 4.77 17.49
CA ASN A 48 7.51 6.00 16.75
C ASN A 48 6.19 6.42 16.07
N PRO A 49 5.49 7.43 16.60
CA PRO A 49 4.21 7.88 16.04
C PRO A 49 4.34 8.45 14.63
N THR A 50 5.43 9.16 14.34
CA THR A 50 5.68 9.73 13.00
C THR A 50 5.83 8.63 11.95
N CYS A 51 6.55 7.56 12.24
CA CYS A 51 6.67 6.42 11.32
C CYS A 51 5.32 5.73 11.10
N ALA A 52 4.51 5.55 12.15
CA ALA A 52 3.17 4.97 12.02
C ALA A 52 2.24 5.82 11.15
N GLU A 53 2.33 7.15 11.27
CA GLU A 53 1.56 8.08 10.46
C GLU A 53 2.01 8.06 8.98
N VAL A 54 3.32 8.11 8.73
CA VAL A 54 3.88 8.01 7.37
C VAL A 54 3.51 6.68 6.73
N PHE A 55 3.61 5.59 7.48
CA PHE A 55 3.18 4.27 7.05
C PHE A 55 1.70 4.26 6.66
N LEU A 56 0.82 4.83 7.49
CA LEU A 56 -0.62 4.88 7.24
C LEU A 56 -0.92 5.63 5.94
N ARG A 57 -0.32 6.81 5.74
CA ARG A 57 -0.52 7.61 4.52
C ARG A 57 -0.10 6.84 3.27
N CYS A 58 1.10 6.27 3.28
CA CYS A 58 1.59 5.52 2.12
C CYS A 58 0.79 4.23 1.87
N CYS A 59 0.27 3.58 2.92
CA CYS A 59 -0.60 2.42 2.77
C CYS A 59 -1.92 2.75 2.06
N LEU A 60 -2.59 3.81 2.50
CA LEU A 60 -3.87 4.25 1.93
C LEU A 60 -3.71 4.63 0.46
N GLU A 61 -2.63 5.32 0.13
CA GLU A 61 -2.35 5.70 -1.25
C GLU A 61 -2.06 4.48 -2.13
N ALA A 62 -1.35 3.48 -1.59
CA ALA A 62 -1.17 2.21 -2.28
C ALA A 62 -2.50 1.48 -2.53
N GLU A 63 -3.45 1.51 -1.57
CA GLU A 63 -4.79 0.94 -1.77
C GLU A 63 -5.57 1.68 -2.85
N ARG A 64 -5.54 3.02 -2.84
CA ARG A 64 -6.17 3.87 -3.86
C ARG A 64 -5.64 3.57 -5.26
N LEU A 65 -4.32 3.47 -5.41
CA LEU A 65 -3.68 3.13 -6.69
C LEU A 65 -4.05 1.73 -7.15
N ARG A 66 -4.08 0.73 -6.25
CA ARG A 66 -4.51 -0.63 -6.58
C ARG A 66 -5.96 -0.68 -7.05
N GLN A 67 -6.86 0.02 -6.36
CA GLN A 67 -8.26 0.12 -6.78
C GLN A 67 -8.38 0.77 -8.15
N LYS A 68 -7.64 1.85 -8.40
CA LYS A 68 -7.61 2.50 -9.71
C LYS A 68 -7.13 1.55 -10.81
N MET A 69 -6.06 0.80 -10.57
CA MET A 69 -5.57 -0.21 -11.52
C MET A 69 -6.63 -1.28 -11.80
N ILE A 70 -7.31 -1.79 -10.77
CA ILE A 70 -8.39 -2.78 -10.95
C ILE A 70 -9.51 -2.20 -11.83
N GLN A 71 -9.94 -0.95 -11.57
CA GLN A 71 -10.97 -0.29 -12.37
C GLN A 71 -10.53 -0.07 -13.83
N GLU A 72 -9.28 0.37 -14.04
CA GLU A 72 -8.73 0.55 -15.39
C GLU A 72 -8.63 -0.78 -16.16
N GLU A 73 -8.23 -1.86 -15.50
CA GLU A 73 -8.17 -3.20 -16.11
C GLU A 73 -9.58 -3.73 -16.42
N LEU A 74 -10.57 -3.49 -15.57
CA LEU A 74 -11.98 -3.82 -15.84
C LEU A 74 -12.52 -3.05 -17.06
N GLN A 75 -12.15 -1.77 -17.21
CA GLN A 75 -12.58 -0.92 -18.32
C GLN A 75 -11.91 -1.27 -19.65
N LYS A 76 -10.66 -1.75 -19.64
CA LYS A 76 -9.89 -2.09 -20.86
C LYS A 76 -10.35 -3.38 -21.56
N GLY A 77 -11.34 -4.09 -21.00
CA GLY A 77 -11.82 -5.36 -21.53
C GLY A 77 -10.86 -6.49 -21.16
N PHE A 78 -11.42 -7.58 -20.64
CA PHE A 78 -10.70 -8.73 -20.09
C PHE A 78 -9.70 -9.33 -21.07
N GLY A 79 -8.42 -8.99 -20.90
CA GLY A 79 -7.30 -9.62 -21.62
C GLY A 79 -6.75 -10.88 -20.96
N ARG A 80 -7.21 -11.25 -19.75
CA ARG A 80 -6.83 -12.50 -19.06
C ARG A 80 -7.97 -13.04 -18.18
N SER A 81 -8.33 -14.29 -18.43
CA SER A 81 -9.49 -15.01 -17.91
C SER A 81 -9.46 -15.35 -16.41
N GLU A 82 -10.67 -15.51 -15.88
CA GLU A 82 -11.14 -16.26 -14.69
C GLU A 82 -10.65 -15.88 -13.28
N ILE A 83 -11.52 -15.14 -12.56
CA ILE A 83 -11.80 -15.45 -11.15
C ILE A 83 -13.28 -15.81 -11.08
N LYS A 84 -13.57 -17.11 -10.96
CA LYS A 84 -14.87 -17.58 -10.50
C LYS A 84 -15.15 -16.93 -9.13
N LEU A 85 -16.08 -15.98 -9.08
CA LEU A 85 -16.86 -15.81 -7.86
C LEU A 85 -17.60 -17.12 -7.64
N THR A 86 -17.19 -17.89 -6.63
CA THR A 86 -18.04 -18.93 -6.08
C THR A 86 -18.52 -18.42 -4.73
N LEU A 87 -19.85 -18.37 -4.60
CA LEU A 87 -20.66 -18.00 -3.44
C LEU A 87 -20.21 -18.71 -2.16
#